data_AF-A0A959F2C7-F1
#
_entry.id   AF-A0A959F2C7-F1
#
_cell.length_a   1.000
_cell.length_b   1.000
_cell.length_c   1.000
_cell.angle_alpha   90.00
_cell.angle_beta   90.00
_cell.angle_gamma   90.00
#
_symmetry.space_group_name_H-M   'P 1'
#
loop_
_entity.id
_entity.type
_entity.pdbx_description
1 polymer ?
#
loop_
_entity_poly.entity_id
_entity_poly.type
_entity_poly.pdbx_seq_one_letter_code
_entity_poly.pdbx_strand_id
1 'polypeptide(L)'
;MSFKDFKEQVLAWLKHNFGPGVKAGKKAIFVPGNDSRRDADVLACVAQKVFLTYPANGEPSYLEGITFWTTDGEKVVNYPEQHLSNCTSLNGSTSGRFKPSIRVIKNMRNAMIDRGLIEDGLAPSYFLEGMLSNVPTQNFVSSRQQTFENYMHWLQTAPTESMTCANGIHYLLRDGHSVCWNVTDYNTFRARAMQFWNDPQY
;
A
#
# COMPACT_ATOMS: atom_id res chain seq x y z
N MET A 1 4.52 -9.43 -28.59
CA MET A 1 4.85 -8.16 -27.90
C MET A 1 5.27 -8.50 -26.49
N SER A 2 6.51 -8.18 -26.11
CA SER A 2 7.00 -8.38 -24.75
C SER A 2 6.45 -7.30 -23.81
N PHE A 3 6.54 -7.51 -22.48
CA PHE A 3 6.21 -6.45 -21.52
C PHE A 3 7.09 -5.20 -21.71
N LYS A 4 8.36 -5.39 -22.07
CA LYS A 4 9.28 -4.29 -22.36
C LYS A 4 8.78 -3.47 -23.55
N ASP A 5 8.42 -4.13 -24.65
CA ASP A 5 7.89 -3.48 -25.86
C ASP A 5 6.62 -2.69 -25.51
N PHE A 6 5.72 -3.28 -24.71
CA PHE A 6 4.51 -2.62 -24.24
C PHE A 6 4.82 -1.36 -23.43
N LYS A 7 5.74 -1.45 -22.45
CA LYS A 7 6.15 -0.30 -21.61
C LYS A 7 6.81 0.80 -22.45
N GLU A 8 7.62 0.44 -23.44
CA GLU A 8 8.25 1.38 -24.37
C GLU A 8 7.21 2.09 -25.25
N GLN A 9 6.20 1.38 -25.74
CA GLN A 9 5.09 1.97 -26.49
C GLN A 9 4.25 2.92 -25.63
N VAL A 10 3.92 2.54 -24.39
CA VAL A 10 3.22 3.42 -23.44
C VAL A 10 4.04 4.69 -23.17
N LEU A 11 5.36 4.55 -22.93
CA LEU A 11 6.25 5.69 -22.73
C LEU A 11 6.29 6.61 -23.95
N ALA A 12 6.43 6.05 -25.15
CA ALA A 12 6.45 6.82 -26.39
C ALA A 12 5.14 7.58 -26.59
N TRP A 13 4.00 6.93 -26.34
CA TRP A 13 2.69 7.56 -26.42
C TRP A 13 2.54 8.70 -25.39
N LEU A 14 2.96 8.48 -24.14
CA LEU A 14 2.93 9.52 -23.10
C LEU A 14 3.83 10.70 -23.45
N LYS A 15 5.06 10.46 -23.96
CA LYS A 15 5.96 11.53 -24.42
C LYS A 15 5.38 12.34 -25.57
N HIS A 16 4.69 11.68 -26.49
CA HIS A 16 4.04 12.36 -27.61
C HIS A 16 2.93 13.31 -27.13
N ASN A 17 2.12 12.88 -26.15
CA ASN A 17 0.95 13.65 -25.69
C ASN A 17 1.26 14.66 -24.58
N PHE A 18 2.24 14.38 -23.71
CA PHE A 18 2.56 15.19 -22.53
C PHE A 18 3.95 15.84 -22.60
N GLY A 19 4.67 15.64 -23.69
CA GLY A 19 5.95 16.29 -23.97
C GLY A 19 7.19 15.56 -23.43
N PRO A 20 8.38 16.12 -23.67
CA PRO A 20 9.66 15.46 -23.38
C PRO A 20 9.97 15.33 -21.88
N GLY A 21 9.22 16.02 -21.01
CA GLY A 21 9.37 15.93 -19.57
C GLY A 21 8.93 14.59 -18.96
N VAL A 22 8.23 13.75 -19.73
CA VAL A 22 7.85 12.39 -19.32
C VAL A 22 9.10 11.49 -19.20
N LYS A 23 9.29 10.89 -18.02
CA LYS A 23 10.49 10.11 -17.69
C LYS A 23 10.12 8.71 -17.22
N ALA A 24 10.81 7.70 -17.76
CA ALA A 24 10.71 6.34 -17.21
C ALA A 24 11.39 6.31 -15.84
N GLY A 25 10.64 5.93 -14.80
CA GLY A 25 11.18 5.63 -13.48
C GLY A 25 11.38 4.13 -13.27
N LYS A 26 11.86 3.77 -12.06
CA LYS A 26 12.13 2.38 -11.65
C LYS A 26 10.89 1.49 -11.75
N LYS A 27 9.74 2.00 -11.28
CA LYS A 27 8.46 1.26 -11.22
C LYS A 27 7.42 1.84 -12.18
N ALA A 28 7.24 3.16 -12.16
CA ALA A 28 6.25 3.87 -12.97
C ALA A 28 6.90 4.86 -13.95
N ILE A 29 6.12 5.37 -14.89
CA ILE A 29 6.48 6.45 -15.80
C ILE A 29 5.98 7.75 -15.19
N PHE A 30 6.90 8.66 -14.86
CA PHE A 30 6.57 9.97 -14.33
C PHE A 30 6.12 10.90 -15.45
N VAL A 31 4.97 11.54 -15.25
CA VAL A 31 4.40 12.53 -16.16
C VAL A 31 4.30 13.86 -15.40
N PRO A 32 5.15 14.86 -15.71
CA PRO A 32 5.21 16.10 -14.96
C PRO A 32 3.94 16.92 -15.15
N GLY A 33 3.40 17.44 -14.06
CA GLY A 33 2.30 18.38 -14.05
C GLY A 33 2.63 19.71 -14.73
N ASN A 34 1.64 20.58 -14.74
CA ASN A 34 1.73 21.97 -15.17
C ASN A 34 0.66 22.80 -14.44
N ASP A 35 0.44 24.05 -14.84
CA ASP A 35 -0.51 24.94 -14.17
C ASP A 35 -1.96 24.42 -14.12
N SER A 36 -2.32 23.48 -14.99
CA SER A 36 -3.68 22.89 -15.06
C SER A 36 -3.75 21.41 -14.68
N ARG A 37 -2.62 20.76 -14.39
CA ARG A 37 -2.54 19.32 -14.14
C ARG A 37 -1.51 18.99 -13.06
N ARG A 38 -1.85 18.08 -12.16
CA ARG A 38 -0.89 17.54 -11.18
C ARG A 38 0.10 16.57 -11.83
N ASP A 39 1.22 16.37 -11.15
CA ASP A 39 2.12 15.24 -11.41
C ASP A 39 1.35 13.91 -11.36
N ALA A 40 1.77 12.97 -12.20
CA ALA A 40 1.20 11.63 -12.24
C ALA A 40 2.28 10.57 -12.45
N ASP A 41 2.12 9.45 -11.74
CA ASP A 41 2.88 8.23 -11.97
C ASP A 41 2.01 7.22 -12.71
N VAL A 42 2.39 6.89 -13.94
CA VAL A 42 1.69 5.92 -14.78
C VAL A 42 2.36 4.55 -14.67
N LEU A 43 1.65 3.57 -14.13
CA LEU A 43 2.13 2.20 -14.03
C LEU A 43 1.74 1.40 -15.27
N ALA A 44 2.69 1.15 -16.17
CA ALA A 44 2.52 0.17 -17.23
C ALA A 44 2.53 -1.24 -16.61
N CYS A 45 1.41 -1.96 -16.72
CA CYS A 45 1.23 -3.30 -16.15
C CYS A 45 0.35 -4.14 -17.08
N VAL A 46 0.36 -5.45 -16.87
CA VAL A 46 -0.51 -6.41 -17.57
C VAL A 46 -1.36 -7.17 -16.57
N ALA A 47 -2.52 -7.64 -16.99
CA ALA A 47 -3.39 -8.47 -16.16
C ALA A 47 -2.65 -9.76 -15.78
N GLN A 48 -2.71 -10.14 -14.51
CA GLN A 48 -2.22 -11.41 -13.99
C GLN A 48 -3.39 -12.18 -13.38
N LYS A 49 -3.56 -13.45 -13.78
CA LYS A 49 -4.53 -14.37 -13.18
C LYS A 49 -3.81 -15.49 -12.44
N VAL A 50 -4.20 -15.73 -11.19
CA VAL A 50 -3.78 -16.88 -10.39
C VAL A 50 -4.97 -17.82 -10.29
N PHE A 51 -4.95 -18.91 -11.06
CA PHE A 51 -6.03 -19.88 -11.08
C PHE A 51 -6.03 -20.72 -9.80
N LEU A 52 -7.19 -20.77 -9.14
CA LEU A 52 -7.43 -21.49 -7.89
C LEU A 52 -8.07 -22.86 -8.13
N THR A 53 -8.81 -23.02 -9.23
CA THR A 53 -9.44 -24.30 -9.61
C THR A 53 -9.15 -24.63 -11.07
N TYR A 54 -9.23 -25.93 -11.38
CA TYR A 54 -8.99 -26.48 -12.72
C TYR A 54 -10.09 -27.52 -13.03
N PRO A 55 -11.35 -27.09 -13.22
CA PRO A 55 -12.46 -28.02 -13.44
C PRO A 55 -12.39 -28.65 -14.83
N ALA A 56 -12.88 -29.89 -14.96
CA ALA A 56 -12.97 -30.57 -16.26
C ALA A 56 -14.05 -29.95 -17.18
N ASN A 57 -15.08 -29.33 -16.60
CA ASN A 57 -16.14 -28.60 -17.29
C ASN A 57 -16.44 -27.30 -16.55
N GLY A 58 -16.70 -26.20 -17.28
CA GLY A 58 -16.98 -24.88 -16.71
C GLY A 58 -15.74 -23.99 -16.59
N GLU A 59 -15.92 -22.79 -16.04
CA GLU A 59 -14.85 -21.80 -15.91
C GLU A 59 -14.03 -22.01 -14.62
N PRO A 60 -12.68 -21.94 -14.69
CA PRO A 60 -11.86 -21.96 -13.49
C PRO A 60 -12.05 -20.68 -12.69
N SER A 61 -11.95 -20.78 -11.37
CA SER A 61 -11.87 -19.60 -10.51
C SER A 61 -10.43 -19.09 -10.45
N TYR A 62 -10.27 -17.77 -10.36
CA TYR A 62 -8.95 -17.14 -10.30
C TYR A 62 -8.97 -15.86 -9.48
N LEU A 63 -7.79 -15.48 -8.97
CA LEU A 63 -7.52 -14.14 -8.47
C LEU A 63 -6.93 -13.31 -9.61
N GLU A 64 -7.61 -12.22 -9.97
CA GLU A 64 -7.13 -11.28 -10.98
C GLU A 64 -6.42 -10.10 -10.32
N GLY A 65 -5.21 -9.80 -10.76
CA GLY A 65 -4.43 -8.66 -10.33
C GLY A 65 -3.66 -8.08 -11.52
N ILE A 66 -2.62 -7.34 -11.21
CA ILE A 66 -1.70 -6.77 -12.18
C ILE A 66 -0.29 -7.29 -11.93
N THR A 67 0.51 -7.35 -12.98
CA THR A 67 1.95 -7.59 -12.87
C THR A 67 2.75 -6.64 -13.74
N PHE A 68 3.92 -6.30 -13.24
CA PHE A 68 4.90 -5.46 -13.93
C PHE A 68 6.31 -5.84 -13.46
N TRP A 69 7.31 -5.39 -14.22
CA TRP A 69 8.72 -5.60 -13.89
C TRP A 69 9.39 -4.26 -13.59
N THR A 70 10.22 -4.25 -12.54
CA THR A 70 11.10 -3.11 -12.26
C THR A 70 12.22 -3.05 -13.29
N THR A 71 12.96 -1.94 -13.34
CA THR A 71 14.15 -1.80 -14.19
C THR A 71 15.22 -2.85 -13.91
N ASP A 72 15.22 -3.41 -12.70
CA ASP A 72 16.20 -4.39 -12.24
C ASP A 72 15.74 -5.83 -12.53
N GLY A 73 14.63 -5.99 -13.25
CA GLY A 73 14.08 -7.28 -13.66
C GLY A 73 13.22 -7.97 -12.60
N GLU A 74 12.99 -7.34 -11.45
CA GLU A 74 12.13 -7.88 -10.41
C GLU A 74 10.66 -7.88 -10.84
N LYS A 75 10.03 -9.06 -10.80
CA LYS A 75 8.60 -9.20 -11.05
C LYS A 75 7.81 -8.79 -9.81
N VAL A 76 6.91 -7.84 -9.97
CA VAL A 76 5.95 -7.42 -8.94
C VAL A 76 4.54 -7.84 -9.36
N VAL A 77 3.80 -8.40 -8.42
CA VAL A 77 2.38 -8.75 -8.54
C VAL A 77 1.62 -7.92 -7.51
N ASN A 78 0.49 -7.35 -7.90
CA ASN A 78 -0.36 -6.61 -6.97
C ASN A 78 -1.83 -6.79 -7.30
N TYR A 79 -2.69 -6.48 -6.31
CA TYR A 79 -4.14 -6.69 -6.34
C TYR A 79 -4.87 -5.39 -5.95
N PRO A 80 -4.78 -4.33 -6.77
CA PRO A 80 -5.27 -3.00 -6.44
C PRO A 80 -6.80 -2.94 -6.30
N GLU A 81 -7.53 -3.69 -7.13
CA GLU A 81 -9.00 -3.74 -7.08
C GLU A 81 -9.49 -4.38 -5.78
N GLN A 82 -8.86 -5.48 -5.34
CA GLN A 82 -9.16 -6.12 -4.07
C GLN A 82 -8.80 -5.22 -2.90
N HIS A 83 -7.65 -4.53 -2.95
CA HIS A 83 -7.26 -3.55 -1.95
C HIS A 83 -8.31 -2.45 -1.81
N LEU A 84 -8.75 -1.85 -2.92
CA LEU A 84 -9.75 -0.79 -2.93
C LEU A 84 -11.10 -1.28 -2.38
N SER A 85 -11.56 -2.45 -2.83
CA SER A 85 -12.82 -3.07 -2.40
C SER A 85 -12.81 -3.34 -0.90
N ASN A 86 -11.77 -4.01 -0.39
CA ASN A 86 -11.62 -4.35 1.01
C ASN A 86 -11.53 -3.09 1.89
N CYS A 87 -10.70 -2.11 1.52
CA CYS A 87 -10.61 -0.86 2.27
C CYS A 87 -11.92 -0.06 2.26
N THR A 88 -12.72 -0.16 1.20
CA THR A 88 -14.02 0.52 1.11
C THR A 88 -15.07 -0.17 1.97
N SER A 89 -15.14 -1.50 1.92
CA SER A 89 -15.99 -2.31 2.78
C SER A 89 -15.68 -2.07 4.26
N LEU A 90 -14.39 -2.19 4.64
CA LEU A 90 -13.94 -1.95 6.02
C LEU A 90 -14.24 -0.52 6.51
N ASN A 91 -14.12 0.47 5.62
CA ASN A 91 -14.51 1.83 5.96
C ASN A 91 -16.01 1.95 6.23
N GLY A 92 -16.86 1.24 5.49
CA GLY A 92 -18.29 1.15 5.77
C GLY A 92 -18.56 0.48 7.13
N SER A 93 -17.94 -0.67 7.39
CA SER A 93 -18.09 -1.44 8.63
C SER A 93 -17.59 -0.71 9.89
N THR A 94 -16.77 0.32 9.73
CA THR A 94 -16.25 1.16 10.82
C THR A 94 -16.94 2.53 10.89
N SER A 95 -18.14 2.68 10.31
CA SER A 95 -18.87 3.96 10.26
C SER A 95 -18.03 5.12 9.69
N GLY A 96 -17.19 4.83 8.70
CA GLY A 96 -16.32 5.79 8.03
C GLY A 96 -15.03 6.15 8.77
N ARG A 97 -14.64 5.41 9.81
CA ARG A 97 -13.51 5.77 10.70
C ARG A 97 -12.17 5.17 10.28
N PHE A 98 -12.17 4.08 9.50
CA PHE A 98 -10.95 3.45 9.01
C PHE A 98 -10.08 4.38 8.15
N LYS A 99 -10.64 5.00 7.08
CA LYS A 99 -9.87 5.89 6.18
C LYS A 99 -9.33 7.14 6.90
N PRO A 100 -10.08 7.83 7.78
CA PRO A 100 -9.52 8.89 8.64
C PRO A 100 -8.37 8.40 9.53
N SER A 101 -8.45 7.20 10.10
CA SER A 101 -7.39 6.63 10.93
C SER A 101 -6.10 6.39 10.13
N ILE A 102 -6.22 5.93 8.88
CA ILE A 102 -5.08 5.85 7.94
C ILE A 102 -4.45 7.22 7.72
N ARG A 103 -5.26 8.28 7.57
CA ARG A 103 -4.72 9.64 7.38
C ARG A 103 -3.98 10.14 8.62
N VAL A 104 -4.50 9.85 9.83
CA VAL A 104 -3.83 10.19 11.08
C VAL A 104 -2.46 9.52 11.18
N ILE A 105 -2.39 8.19 10.97
CA ILE A 105 -1.10 7.48 11.09
C ILE A 105 -0.09 7.89 10.02
N LYS A 106 -0.55 8.24 8.80
CA LYS A 106 0.32 8.78 7.73
C LYS A 106 0.87 10.16 8.06
N ASN A 107 0.03 11.05 8.60
CA ASN A 107 0.46 12.38 9.01
C ASN A 107 1.45 12.30 10.18
N MET A 108 1.18 11.43 11.15
CA MET A 108 2.10 11.13 12.24
C MET A 108 3.43 10.60 11.72
N ARG A 109 3.40 9.64 10.78
CA ARG A 109 4.59 9.13 10.09
C ARG A 109 5.39 10.26 9.43
N ASN A 110 4.75 11.16 8.69
CA ASN A 110 5.44 12.30 8.08
C ASN A 110 6.06 13.22 9.12
N ALA A 111 5.33 13.56 10.19
CA ALA A 111 5.85 14.40 11.27
C ALA A 111 7.06 13.76 11.98
N MET A 112 7.06 12.43 12.15
CA MET A 112 8.21 11.70 12.68
C MET A 112 9.41 11.73 11.73
N ILE A 113 9.20 11.67 10.41
CA ILE A 113 10.27 11.82 9.40
C ILE A 113 10.84 13.24 9.45
N ASP A 114 9.98 14.26 9.43
CA ASP A 114 10.41 15.68 9.42
C ASP A 114 11.25 16.04 10.66
N ARG A 115 11.01 15.34 11.79
CA ARG A 115 11.75 15.49 13.04
C ARG A 115 12.96 14.54 13.17
N GLY A 116 13.24 13.71 12.16
CA GLY A 116 14.35 12.76 12.17
C GLY A 116 14.19 11.60 13.16
N LEU A 117 12.95 11.29 13.58
CA LEU A 117 12.66 10.19 14.52
C LEU A 117 12.60 8.82 13.84
N ILE A 118 12.26 8.82 12.54
CA ILE A 118 12.32 7.65 11.66
C ILE A 118 12.85 8.08 10.29
N GLU A 119 13.41 7.13 9.55
CA GLU A 119 13.88 7.37 8.18
C GLU A 119 12.70 7.38 7.19
N ASP A 120 12.86 8.11 6.08
CA ASP A 120 11.94 7.99 4.96
C ASP A 120 11.98 6.56 4.39
N GLY A 121 10.82 6.07 3.97
CA GLY A 121 10.66 4.70 3.50
C GLY A 121 10.49 3.62 4.58
N LEU A 122 10.72 3.92 5.87
CA LEU A 122 10.55 2.94 6.97
C LEU A 122 9.12 2.42 7.09
N ALA A 123 8.13 3.30 6.89
CA ALA A 123 6.71 2.95 6.93
C ALA A 123 5.97 3.42 5.67
N PRO A 124 6.07 2.66 4.56
CA PRO A 124 5.36 2.96 3.33
C PRO A 124 3.83 2.98 3.54
N SER A 125 3.16 3.93 2.88
CA SER A 125 1.70 4.12 2.97
C SER A 125 0.89 2.83 2.76
N TYR A 126 1.31 1.98 1.81
CA TYR A 126 0.66 0.72 1.50
C TYR A 126 0.64 -0.24 2.70
N PHE A 127 1.76 -0.32 3.44
CA PHE A 127 1.86 -1.19 4.61
C PHE A 127 1.18 -0.60 5.85
N LEU A 128 1.11 0.72 5.98
CA LEU A 128 0.28 1.36 7.02
C LEU A 128 -1.22 1.06 6.82
N GLU A 129 -1.68 1.06 5.56
CA GLU A 129 -3.05 0.66 5.23
C GLU A 129 -3.30 -0.81 5.55
N GLY A 130 -2.37 -1.70 5.17
CA GLY A 130 -2.43 -3.12 5.53
C GLY A 130 -2.42 -3.35 7.04
N MET A 131 -1.55 -2.67 7.79
CA MET A 131 -1.48 -2.76 9.24
C MET A 131 -2.85 -2.45 9.88
N LEU A 132 -3.46 -1.33 9.51
CA LEU A 132 -4.76 -0.95 10.06
C LEU A 132 -5.91 -1.82 9.53
N SER A 133 -5.81 -2.42 8.34
CA SER A 133 -6.88 -3.27 7.82
C SER A 133 -7.03 -4.60 8.57
N ASN A 134 -6.01 -5.02 9.33
CA ASN A 134 -6.07 -6.21 10.18
C ASN A 134 -6.70 -5.92 11.56
N VAL A 135 -6.86 -4.65 11.94
CA VAL A 135 -7.38 -4.27 13.25
C VAL A 135 -8.88 -4.60 13.31
N PRO A 136 -9.36 -5.27 14.37
CA PRO A 136 -10.78 -5.56 14.54
C PRO A 136 -11.64 -4.29 14.55
N THR A 137 -12.79 -4.34 13.87
CA THR A 137 -13.64 -3.17 13.61
C THR A 137 -14.13 -2.46 14.88
N GLN A 138 -14.30 -3.20 15.99
CA GLN A 138 -14.71 -2.64 17.28
C GLN A 138 -13.70 -1.63 17.87
N ASN A 139 -12.45 -1.66 17.42
CA ASN A 139 -11.43 -0.71 17.87
C ASN A 139 -11.60 0.68 17.21
N PHE A 140 -12.38 0.79 16.14
CA PHE A 140 -12.66 2.06 15.44
C PHE A 140 -13.90 2.76 16.00
N VAL A 141 -13.69 3.52 17.07
CA VAL A 141 -14.73 4.21 17.85
C VAL A 141 -14.86 5.69 17.45
N SER A 142 -15.87 6.39 17.98
CA SER A 142 -16.15 7.78 17.61
C SER A 142 -14.98 8.74 17.90
N SER A 143 -14.28 8.55 19.02
CA SER A 143 -13.09 9.33 19.35
C SER A 143 -11.89 8.88 18.52
N ARG A 144 -11.22 9.84 17.87
CA ARG A 144 -10.00 9.59 17.09
C ARG A 144 -8.83 9.18 17.98
N GLN A 145 -8.70 9.83 19.13
CA GLN A 145 -7.70 9.49 20.15
C GLN A 145 -7.93 8.06 20.65
N GLN A 146 -9.15 7.74 21.08
CA GLN A 146 -9.44 6.39 21.56
C GLN A 146 -9.24 5.34 20.47
N THR A 147 -9.60 5.66 19.22
CA THR A 147 -9.35 4.76 18.09
C THR A 147 -7.86 4.49 17.92
N PHE A 148 -7.01 5.53 17.97
CA PHE A 148 -5.56 5.38 17.93
C PHE A 148 -5.05 4.46 19.04
N GLU A 149 -5.41 4.75 20.28
CA GLU A 149 -5.00 3.99 21.45
C GLU A 149 -5.45 2.53 21.35
N ASN A 150 -6.70 2.29 20.93
CA ASN A 150 -7.26 0.96 20.76
C ASN A 150 -6.49 0.13 19.73
N TYR A 151 -6.27 0.67 18.53
CA TYR A 151 -5.58 -0.12 17.50
C TYR A 151 -4.10 -0.31 17.81
N MET A 152 -3.45 0.68 18.44
CA MET A 152 -2.05 0.52 18.84
C MET A 152 -1.90 -0.49 19.97
N HIS A 153 -2.83 -0.51 20.91
CA HIS A 153 -2.89 -1.53 21.96
C HIS A 153 -3.11 -2.93 21.36
N TRP A 154 -4.09 -3.09 20.47
CA TRP A 154 -4.33 -4.38 19.80
C TRP A 154 -3.10 -4.87 19.01
N LEU A 155 -2.39 -3.96 18.32
CA LEU A 155 -1.19 -4.30 17.56
C LEU A 155 -0.05 -4.86 18.44
N GLN A 156 -0.06 -4.66 19.77
CA GLN A 156 0.94 -5.23 20.69
C GLN A 156 0.92 -6.75 20.73
N THR A 157 -0.25 -7.36 20.59
CA THR A 157 -0.45 -8.81 20.70
C THR A 157 -1.06 -9.41 19.44
N ALA A 158 -1.14 -8.64 18.35
CA ALA A 158 -1.68 -9.09 17.08
C ALA A 158 -0.90 -10.30 16.53
N PRO A 159 -1.58 -11.27 15.89
CA PRO A 159 -0.94 -12.42 15.27
C PRO A 159 -0.23 -12.01 13.98
N THR A 160 0.99 -11.48 14.11
CA THR A 160 1.77 -10.89 13.01
C THR A 160 1.98 -11.84 11.83
N GLU A 161 2.08 -13.14 12.09
CA GLU A 161 2.30 -14.17 11.07
C GLU A 161 1.14 -14.33 10.09
N SER A 162 -0.10 -14.02 10.54
CA SER A 162 -1.34 -14.12 9.77
C SER A 162 -1.83 -12.79 9.23
N MET A 163 -1.16 -11.67 9.56
CA MET A 163 -1.56 -10.37 9.04
C MET A 163 -1.36 -10.32 7.52
N THR A 164 -2.29 -9.67 6.84
CA THR A 164 -2.27 -9.51 5.38
C THR A 164 -2.19 -8.04 4.97
N CYS A 165 -1.67 -7.76 3.78
CA CYS A 165 -1.88 -6.46 3.14
C CYS A 165 -3.39 -6.24 2.94
N ALA A 166 -3.84 -5.00 2.73
CA ALA A 166 -5.28 -4.74 2.69
C ALA A 166 -6.00 -5.41 1.49
N ASN A 167 -5.27 -5.91 0.50
CA ASN A 167 -5.82 -6.78 -0.54
C ASN A 167 -6.28 -8.17 -0.03
N GLY A 168 -5.87 -8.59 1.17
CA GLY A 168 -6.21 -9.88 1.76
C GLY A 168 -5.51 -11.09 1.11
N ILE A 169 -4.58 -10.87 0.19
CA ILE A 169 -3.91 -11.93 -0.60
C ILE A 169 -2.43 -12.06 -0.21
N HIS A 170 -1.72 -10.93 -0.08
CA HIS A 170 -0.33 -10.94 0.36
C HIS A 170 -0.23 -10.92 1.88
N TYR A 171 0.75 -11.63 2.43
CA TYR A 171 1.14 -11.42 3.82
C TYR A 171 1.62 -9.99 4.02
N LEU A 172 1.31 -9.40 5.17
CA LEU A 172 1.80 -8.07 5.52
C LEU A 172 3.28 -8.12 5.89
N LEU A 173 3.70 -9.13 6.65
CA LEU A 173 4.99 -9.17 7.32
C LEU A 173 5.82 -10.38 6.87
N ARG A 174 6.83 -10.14 6.04
CA ARG A 174 7.83 -11.12 5.58
C ARG A 174 9.10 -10.39 5.16
N ASP A 175 10.26 -10.90 5.59
CA ASP A 175 11.55 -10.33 5.19
C ASP A 175 11.96 -10.82 3.79
N GLY A 176 12.64 -9.96 3.02
CA GLY A 176 13.12 -10.32 1.68
C GLY A 176 12.08 -10.36 0.57
N HIS A 177 10.83 -9.91 0.82
CA HIS A 177 9.76 -9.86 -0.17
C HIS A 177 9.34 -8.41 -0.46
N SER A 178 9.37 -7.99 -1.73
CA SER A 178 9.04 -6.60 -2.11
C SER A 178 7.58 -6.18 -1.97
N VAL A 179 6.68 -7.14 -1.77
CA VAL A 179 5.25 -6.91 -1.53
C VAL A 179 4.86 -7.04 -0.07
N CYS A 180 5.83 -7.27 0.83
CA CYS A 180 5.65 -7.39 2.26
C CYS A 180 6.46 -6.31 2.99
N TRP A 181 6.01 -5.91 4.16
CA TRP A 181 6.76 -5.06 5.07
C TRP A 181 7.75 -5.92 5.85
N ASN A 182 8.99 -5.43 5.98
CA ASN A 182 9.99 -6.04 6.85
C ASN A 182 9.54 -5.97 8.32
N VAL A 183 9.80 -7.03 9.08
CA VAL A 183 9.37 -7.18 10.48
C VAL A 183 10.04 -6.14 11.40
N THR A 184 11.32 -5.87 11.19
CA THR A 184 12.08 -4.85 11.94
C THR A 184 11.53 -3.46 11.70
N ASP A 185 11.21 -3.09 10.47
CA ASP A 185 10.63 -1.77 10.14
C ASP A 185 9.24 -1.60 10.75
N TYR A 186 8.40 -2.64 10.66
CA TYR A 186 7.08 -2.68 11.30
C TYR A 186 7.17 -2.46 12.82
N ASN A 187 8.05 -3.20 13.49
CA ASN A 187 8.23 -3.08 14.94
C ASN A 187 8.80 -1.71 15.33
N THR A 188 9.77 -1.21 14.56
CA THR A 188 10.36 0.11 14.78
C THR A 188 9.30 1.19 14.63
N PHE A 189 8.50 1.16 13.57
CA PHE A 189 7.42 2.12 13.36
C PHE A 189 6.44 2.13 14.53
N ARG A 190 5.96 0.95 14.96
CA ARG A 190 5.00 0.85 16.07
C ARG A 190 5.55 1.41 17.38
N ALA A 191 6.79 1.08 17.70
CA ALA A 191 7.45 1.59 18.91
C ALA A 191 7.60 3.13 18.85
N ARG A 192 8.07 3.66 17.72
CA ARG A 192 8.24 5.11 17.52
C ARG A 192 6.93 5.86 17.48
N ALA A 193 5.88 5.30 16.89
CA ALA A 193 4.54 5.87 16.91
C ALA A 193 4.01 5.96 18.35
N MET A 194 4.11 4.90 19.16
CA MET A 194 3.70 4.98 20.58
C MET A 194 4.52 6.00 21.37
N GLN A 195 5.82 6.08 21.14
CA GLN A 195 6.68 7.08 21.77
C GLN A 195 6.23 8.50 21.40
N PHE A 196 6.04 8.77 20.11
CA PHE A 196 5.61 10.07 19.60
C PHE A 196 4.21 10.46 20.10
N TRP A 197 3.31 9.50 20.28
CA TRP A 197 1.98 9.76 20.82
C TRP A 197 1.98 10.18 22.29
N ASN A 198 2.85 9.55 23.09
CA ASN A 198 2.89 9.73 24.54
C ASN A 198 3.79 10.87 25.00
N ASP A 199 4.55 11.48 24.10
CA ASP A 199 5.50 12.52 24.48
C ASP A 199 4.76 13.83 24.78
N PRO A 200 4.77 14.32 26.03
CA PRO A 200 4.08 15.54 26.41
C PRO A 200 4.80 16.81 25.92
N GLN A 201 6.03 16.70 25.39
CA GLN A 201 6.79 17.80 24.83
C GLN A 201 6.54 18.01 23.32
N TYR A 202 5.65 17.21 22.70
CA TYR A 202 5.46 17.17 21.24
C TYR A 202 4.04 17.36 20.73
#